data_AF-A0A5Q4DZE6-F1
#
_entry.id   AF-A0A5Q4DZE6-F1
#
_cell.length_a   1.000
_cell.length_b   1.000
_cell.length_c   1.000
_cell.angle_alpha   90.00
_cell.angle_beta   90.00
_cell.angle_gamma   90.00
#
_symmetry.space_group_name_H-M   'P 1'
#
loop_
_entity.id
_entity.type
_entity.pdbx_description
1 polymer ?
#
loop_
_entity_poly.entity_id
_entity_poly.type
_entity_poly.pdbx_seq_one_letter_code
_entity_poly.pdbx_strand_id
1 'polypeptide(L)'
;MTSSDRQTTQITEQSTDALFQRYDALGVDDKLALLYYIYEAMGGSITPAAPAAADPELAESLVSQLFDLSEDEQLEAMRAVVRRDRTDISQRYGGFSANNQLLVWYGWAKAMGDRIVGMPDDYKAQGPVQKILGDLKNMEFQSQISFLREAATQMGYSTVTAPPTQAETGKTDSL
;
A
#
# COMPACT_ATOMS: atom_id res chain seq x y z
N MET A 1 -19.44 -13.50 -23.06
CA MET A 1 -18.69 -12.31 -22.65
C MET A 1 -19.04 -11.19 -23.60
N THR A 2 -19.86 -10.24 -23.14
CA THR A 2 -20.50 -9.21 -23.97
C THR A 2 -19.60 -7.98 -24.10
N SER A 3 -19.79 -7.15 -25.13
CA SER A 3 -19.02 -5.90 -25.30
C SER A 3 -19.15 -4.92 -24.12
N SER A 4 -20.24 -5.02 -23.34
CA SER A 4 -20.48 -4.23 -22.14
C SER A 4 -19.56 -4.62 -20.96
N ASP A 5 -19.19 -5.90 -20.85
CA ASP A 5 -18.23 -6.35 -19.82
C ASP A 5 -16.84 -5.77 -20.12
N ARG A 6 -16.42 -5.77 -21.39
CA ARG A 6 -15.12 -5.23 -21.80
C ARG A 6 -15.01 -3.72 -21.61
N GLN A 7 -16.07 -2.97 -21.92
CA GLN A 7 -16.09 -1.51 -21.70
C GLN A 7 -16.03 -1.16 -20.21
N THR A 8 -16.76 -1.89 -19.36
CA THR A 8 -16.75 -1.67 -17.91
C THR A 8 -15.38 -1.98 -17.30
N THR A 9 -14.74 -3.08 -17.71
CA THR A 9 -13.38 -3.43 -17.28
C THR A 9 -12.37 -2.35 -17.70
N GLN A 10 -12.39 -1.90 -18.95
CA GLN A 10 -11.46 -0.87 -19.44
C GLN A 10 -11.61 0.48 -18.73
N ILE A 11 -12.85 0.92 -18.47
CA ILE A 11 -13.10 2.18 -17.72
C ILE A 11 -12.60 2.06 -16.28
N THR A 12 -12.75 0.88 -15.67
CA THR A 12 -12.27 0.60 -14.31
C THR A 12 -10.75 0.59 -14.24
N GLU A 13 -10.07 -0.02 -15.20
CA GLU A 13 -8.61 -0.03 -15.33
C GLU A 13 -8.05 1.39 -15.51
N GLN A 14 -8.59 2.16 -16.47
CA GLN A 14 -8.17 3.55 -16.71
C GLN A 14 -8.37 4.46 -15.49
N SER A 15 -9.48 4.28 -14.76
CA SER A 15 -9.76 5.04 -13.55
C SER A 15 -8.80 4.67 -12.41
N THR A 16 -8.40 3.40 -12.34
CA THR A 16 -7.43 2.90 -11.35
C THR A 16 -6.02 3.43 -11.67
N ASP A 17 -5.61 3.47 -12.93
CA ASP A 17 -4.32 4.04 -13.34
C ASP A 17 -4.20 5.53 -13.01
N ALA A 18 -5.25 6.31 -13.31
CA ALA A 18 -5.29 7.74 -12.99
C ALA A 18 -5.29 8.02 -11.48
N LEU A 19 -5.93 7.14 -10.69
CA LEU A 19 -5.87 7.19 -9.24
C LEU A 19 -4.46 6.86 -8.73
N PHE A 20 -3.81 5.86 -9.32
CA PHE A 20 -2.47 5.44 -8.95
C PHE A 20 -1.41 6.50 -9.27
N GLN A 21 -1.52 7.19 -10.42
CA GLN A 21 -0.64 8.31 -10.74
C GLN A 21 -0.74 9.46 -9.73
N ARG A 22 -1.96 9.77 -9.25
CA ARG A 22 -2.17 10.79 -8.22
C ARG A 22 -1.59 10.35 -6.88
N TYR A 23 -1.72 9.06 -6.55
CA TYR A 23 -1.09 8.46 -5.39
C TYR A 23 0.45 8.54 -5.47
N ASP A 24 1.04 8.21 -6.61
CA ASP A 24 2.49 8.20 -6.74
C ASP A 24 3.11 9.60 -6.60
N ALA A 25 2.38 10.63 -7.03
CA ALA A 25 2.75 12.03 -6.87
C ALA A 25 2.66 12.56 -5.42
N LEU A 26 2.12 11.79 -4.48
CA LEU A 26 2.07 12.19 -3.06
C LEU A 26 3.47 12.21 -2.44
N GLY A 27 3.65 13.12 -1.48
CA GLY A 27 4.82 13.09 -0.59
C GLY A 27 4.83 11.85 0.30
N VAL A 28 5.97 11.58 0.93
CA VAL A 28 6.17 10.41 1.79
C VAL A 28 5.13 10.34 2.91
N ASP A 29 4.97 11.43 3.65
CA ASP A 29 4.04 11.49 4.79
C ASP A 29 2.57 11.44 4.33
N ASP A 30 2.28 11.99 3.16
CA ASP A 30 0.94 11.92 2.56
C ASP A 30 0.58 10.49 2.12
N LYS A 31 1.55 9.72 1.63
CA LYS A 31 1.36 8.28 1.32
C LYS A 31 1.07 7.50 2.61
N LEU A 32 1.84 7.75 3.68
CA LEU A 32 1.62 7.13 4.99
C LEU A 32 0.23 7.47 5.55
N ALA A 33 -0.14 8.74 5.53
CA ALA A 33 -1.43 9.20 6.00
C ALA A 33 -2.58 8.61 5.19
N LEU A 34 -2.47 8.58 3.86
CA LEU A 34 -3.48 7.97 3.00
C LEU A 34 -3.71 6.50 3.37
N LEU A 35 -2.64 5.71 3.51
CA LEU A 35 -2.74 4.28 3.86
C LEU A 35 -3.43 4.08 5.21
N TYR A 36 -3.08 4.90 6.22
CA TYR A 36 -3.74 4.88 7.52
C TYR A 36 -5.23 5.22 7.43
N TYR A 37 -5.61 6.27 6.70
CA TYR A 37 -7.03 6.64 6.53
C TYR A 37 -7.83 5.60 5.75
N ILE A 38 -7.21 4.87 4.82
CA ILE A 38 -7.87 3.76 4.13
C ILE A 38 -8.13 2.63 5.12
N TYR A 39 -7.13 2.27 5.95
CA TYR A 39 -7.28 1.27 7.01
C TYR A 39 -8.45 1.61 7.95
N GLU A 40 -8.49 2.85 8.45
CA GLU A 40 -9.55 3.38 9.31
C GLU A 40 -10.92 3.31 8.60
N ALA A 41 -10.99 3.76 7.35
CA ALA A 41 -12.23 3.78 6.57
C ALA A 41 -12.78 2.37 6.28
N MET A 42 -11.91 1.37 6.13
CA MET A 42 -12.30 -0.02 5.94
C MET A 42 -12.55 -0.75 7.27
N GLY A 43 -12.37 -0.08 8.42
CA GLY A 43 -12.68 -0.59 9.75
C GLY A 43 -11.91 -1.85 10.13
N GLY A 44 -10.68 -2.00 9.65
CA GLY A 44 -9.91 -3.24 9.83
C GLY A 44 -10.37 -4.43 8.97
N SER A 45 -11.33 -4.23 8.06
CA SER A 45 -11.83 -5.27 7.13
C SER A 45 -10.84 -5.62 6.01
N ILE A 46 -9.58 -5.15 6.07
CA ILE A 46 -8.50 -5.62 5.19
C ILE A 46 -8.12 -7.05 5.59
N THR A 47 -9.08 -7.95 5.47
CA THR A 47 -8.84 -9.38 5.58
C THR A 47 -8.07 -9.73 4.30
N PRO A 48 -6.81 -10.21 4.38
CA PRO A 48 -6.09 -10.61 3.19
C PRO A 48 -6.96 -11.59 2.42
N ALA A 49 -7.26 -11.28 1.16
CA ALA A 49 -8.23 -12.00 0.35
C ALA A 49 -7.86 -13.48 0.09
N ALA A 50 -6.74 -13.97 0.64
CA ALA A 50 -6.43 -15.38 0.79
C ALA A 50 -5.40 -15.57 1.93
N PRO A 51 -5.79 -16.20 3.06
CA PRO A 51 -4.85 -16.57 4.12
C PRO A 51 -3.68 -17.44 3.63
N ALA A 52 -3.87 -18.19 2.54
CA ALA A 52 -2.85 -19.06 1.96
C ALA A 52 -1.77 -18.32 1.14
N ALA A 53 -1.96 -17.03 0.86
CA ALA A 53 -1.07 -16.27 -0.03
C ALA A 53 -0.22 -15.22 0.72
N ALA A 54 -0.35 -15.16 2.04
CA ALA A 54 0.48 -14.36 2.94
C ALA A 54 1.04 -15.25 4.05
N ASP A 55 2.21 -14.89 4.56
CA ASP A 55 2.84 -15.48 5.73
C ASP A 55 2.76 -14.46 6.88
N PRO A 56 1.83 -14.67 7.84
CA PRO A 56 1.66 -13.76 8.96
C PRO A 56 2.89 -13.63 9.85
N GLU A 57 3.70 -14.68 9.99
CA GLU A 57 4.88 -14.67 10.86
C GLU A 57 5.95 -13.74 10.31
N LEU A 58 6.14 -13.72 8.98
CA LEU A 58 7.07 -12.79 8.33
C LEU A 58 6.64 -11.32 8.50
N ALA A 59 5.35 -11.04 8.33
CA ALA A 59 4.84 -9.70 8.49
C ALA A 59 4.92 -9.24 9.96
N GLU A 60 4.53 -10.10 10.91
CA GLU A 60 4.59 -9.82 12.35
C GLU A 60 6.02 -9.59 12.83
N SER A 61 6.99 -10.38 12.33
CA SER A 61 8.41 -10.17 12.64
C SER A 61 8.92 -8.80 12.17
N LEU A 62 8.43 -8.27 11.05
CA LEU A 62 8.82 -6.95 10.57
C LEU A 62 8.09 -5.82 11.31
N VAL A 63 6.83 -6.03 11.67
CA VAL A 63 6.03 -5.07 12.45
C VAL A 63 6.61 -4.89 13.85
N SER A 64 6.94 -5.99 14.53
CA SER A 64 7.46 -5.98 15.89
C SER A 64 8.82 -5.32 16.04
N GLN A 65 9.63 -5.23 14.97
CA GLN A 65 10.90 -4.50 15.00
C GLN A 65 10.75 -3.02 15.34
N LEU A 66 9.58 -2.42 15.08
CA LEU A 66 9.32 -1.02 15.46
C LEU A 66 9.01 -0.86 16.95
N PHE A 67 8.57 -1.92 17.64
CA PHE A 67 8.00 -1.80 18.99
C PHE A 67 9.02 -1.36 20.07
N ASP A 68 10.31 -1.56 19.81
CA ASP A 68 11.40 -1.22 20.72
C ASP A 68 12.11 0.08 20.32
N LEU A 69 11.68 0.73 19.23
CA LEU A 69 12.21 2.01 18.75
C LEU A 69 11.46 3.19 19.40
N SER A 70 12.10 4.36 19.45
CA SER A 70 11.40 5.61 19.78
C SER A 70 10.43 6.03 18.68
N GLU A 71 9.42 6.86 18.99
CA GLU A 71 8.41 7.28 18.01
C GLU A 71 9.01 7.94 16.76
N ASP A 72 10.07 8.75 16.92
CA ASP A 72 10.79 9.37 15.80
C ASP A 72 11.49 8.31 14.93
N GLU A 73 12.11 7.30 15.55
CA GLU A 73 12.76 6.20 14.85
C GLU A 73 11.74 5.29 14.15
N GLN A 74 10.57 5.06 14.75
CA GLN A 74 9.47 4.33 14.14
C GLN A 74 8.96 5.05 12.88
N LEU A 75 8.70 6.36 13.00
CA LEU A 75 8.25 7.16 11.87
C LEU A 75 9.29 7.18 10.76
N GLU A 76 10.57 7.35 11.10
CA GLU A 76 11.64 7.36 10.11
C GLU A 76 11.84 5.98 9.46
N ALA A 77 11.67 4.88 10.20
CA ALA A 77 11.68 3.54 9.63
C ALA A 77 10.55 3.33 8.60
N MET A 78 9.33 3.79 8.91
CA MET A 78 8.20 3.77 7.98
C MET A 78 8.47 4.63 6.74
N ARG A 79 8.98 5.85 6.93
CA ARG A 79 9.36 6.76 5.83
C ARG A 79 10.46 6.17 4.96
N ALA A 80 11.45 5.49 5.55
CA ALA A 80 12.53 4.84 4.82
C ALA A 80 12.02 3.74 3.88
N VAL A 81 11.01 2.97 4.31
CA VAL A 81 10.33 2.00 3.45
C VAL A 81 9.62 2.70 2.28
N VAL A 82 8.85 3.76 2.55
CA VAL A 82 8.15 4.52 1.48
C VAL A 82 9.12 5.14 0.48
N ARG A 83 10.24 5.69 0.94
CA ARG A 83 11.30 6.27 0.07
C ARG A 83 12.16 5.21 -0.64
N ARG A 84 12.01 3.94 -0.27
CA ARG A 84 12.83 2.83 -0.78
C ARG A 84 14.31 3.01 -0.46
N ASP A 85 14.59 3.54 0.72
CA ASP A 85 15.96 3.75 1.19
C ASP A 85 16.67 2.42 1.40
N ARG A 86 18.00 2.40 1.33
CA ARG A 86 18.82 1.20 1.59
C ARG A 86 19.02 0.97 3.09
N THR A 87 17.94 0.68 3.80
CA THR A 87 17.93 0.32 5.23
C THR A 87 17.56 -1.15 5.42
N ASP A 88 17.89 -1.75 6.57
CA ASP A 88 17.55 -3.16 6.85
C ASP A 88 16.03 -3.41 6.76
N ILE A 89 15.23 -2.53 7.35
CA ILE A 89 13.77 -2.63 7.32
C ILE A 89 13.20 -2.51 5.89
N SER A 90 13.71 -1.56 5.10
CA SER A 90 13.28 -1.34 3.72
C SER A 90 13.70 -2.50 2.81
N GLN A 91 14.86 -3.11 3.07
CA GLN A 91 15.34 -4.31 2.37
C GLN A 91 14.48 -5.54 2.66
N ARG A 92 14.18 -5.79 3.94
CA ARG A 92 13.31 -6.89 4.36
C ARG A 92 11.91 -6.74 3.79
N TYR A 93 11.33 -5.54 3.90
CA TYR A 93 10.04 -5.22 3.31
C TYR A 93 10.05 -5.44 1.78
N GLY A 94 11.07 -4.92 1.09
CA GLY A 94 11.18 -5.04 -0.37
C GLY A 94 11.37 -6.47 -0.87
N GLY A 95 11.87 -7.37 -0.01
CA GLY A 95 12.02 -8.80 -0.31
C GLY A 95 10.74 -9.63 -0.14
N PHE A 96 9.67 -9.06 0.42
CA PHE A 96 8.42 -9.76 0.66
C PHE A 96 7.53 -9.83 -0.59
N SER A 97 6.63 -10.82 -0.62
CA SER A 97 5.56 -10.87 -1.63
C SER A 97 4.60 -9.69 -1.45
N ALA A 98 3.87 -9.33 -2.51
CA ALA A 98 2.91 -8.21 -2.47
C ALA A 98 1.87 -8.35 -1.33
N ASN A 99 1.43 -9.57 -1.03
CA ASN A 99 0.48 -9.82 0.06
C ASN A 99 1.14 -9.66 1.44
N ASN A 100 2.39 -10.08 1.60
CA ASN A 100 3.14 -9.88 2.84
C ASN A 100 3.46 -8.41 3.08
N GLN A 101 3.81 -7.67 2.02
CA GLN A 101 3.99 -6.22 2.07
C GLN A 101 2.71 -5.50 2.54
N LEU A 102 1.56 -5.84 1.96
CA LEU A 102 0.28 -5.32 2.41
C LEU A 102 -0.04 -5.71 3.86
N LEU A 103 0.31 -6.93 4.28
CA LEU A 103 0.10 -7.39 5.65
C LEU A 103 0.97 -6.66 6.67
N VAL A 104 2.20 -6.29 6.30
CA VAL A 104 3.05 -5.42 7.12
C VAL A 104 2.40 -4.06 7.32
N TRP A 105 1.90 -3.41 6.25
CA TRP A 105 1.17 -2.15 6.37
C TRP A 105 -0.04 -2.24 7.28
N TYR A 106 -0.81 -3.32 7.15
CA TYR A 106 -1.95 -3.58 8.03
C TYR A 106 -1.50 -3.72 9.49
N GLY A 107 -0.41 -4.45 9.74
CA GLY A 107 0.15 -4.60 11.07
C GLY A 107 0.64 -3.27 11.67
N TRP A 108 1.30 -2.43 10.87
CA TRP A 108 1.68 -1.08 11.29
C TRP A 108 0.45 -0.25 11.64
N ALA A 109 -0.52 -0.12 10.73
CA ALA A 109 -1.73 0.66 10.95
C ALA A 109 -2.53 0.19 12.17
N LYS A 110 -2.61 -1.13 12.41
CA LYS A 110 -3.26 -1.71 13.60
C LYS A 110 -2.54 -1.37 14.91
N ALA A 111 -1.22 -1.23 14.88
CA ALA A 111 -0.41 -0.93 16.06
C ALA A 111 -0.19 0.57 16.30
N MET A 112 -0.53 1.43 15.32
CA MET A 112 -0.43 2.88 15.44
C MET A 112 -1.31 3.41 16.59
N GLY A 113 -0.74 4.27 17.42
CA GLY A 113 -1.40 4.86 18.59
C GLY A 113 -1.32 4.00 19.87
N ASP A 114 -0.83 2.76 19.78
CA ASP A 114 -0.60 1.87 20.93
C ASP A 114 0.88 1.51 21.08
N ARG A 115 1.46 0.91 20.03
CA ARG A 115 2.84 0.38 20.03
C ARG A 115 3.72 1.00 18.96
N ILE A 116 3.12 1.57 17.92
CA ILE A 116 3.75 2.35 16.86
C ILE A 116 3.21 3.78 16.93
N VAL A 117 4.04 4.75 16.59
CA VAL A 117 3.70 6.18 16.52
C VAL A 117 2.39 6.39 15.77
N GLY A 118 1.46 7.08 16.42
CA GLY A 118 0.14 7.36 15.88
C GLY A 118 0.15 8.48 14.84
N MET A 119 -1.00 8.68 14.19
CA MET A 119 -1.24 9.88 13.41
C MET A 119 -1.31 11.09 14.39
N PRO A 120 -0.68 12.23 14.07
CA PRO A 120 -0.84 13.43 14.88
C PRO A 120 -2.30 13.87 14.95
N ASP A 121 -2.78 14.26 16.14
CA ASP A 121 -4.17 14.69 16.37
C ASP A 121 -4.59 15.91 15.53
N ASP A 122 -3.61 16.73 15.14
CA ASP A 122 -3.80 17.91 14.31
C ASP A 122 -3.70 17.63 12.81
N TYR A 123 -3.30 16.43 12.41
CA TYR A 123 -3.26 16.04 11.01
C TYR A 123 -4.68 15.92 10.45
N LYS A 124 -4.91 16.58 9.32
CA LYS A 124 -6.16 16.49 8.56
C LYS A 124 -5.84 16.22 7.11
N ALA A 125 -6.32 15.09 6.60
CA ALA A 125 -6.28 14.78 5.18
C ALA A 125 -6.88 15.94 4.36
N GLN A 126 -6.05 16.58 3.55
CA GLN A 126 -6.41 17.74 2.74
C GLN A 126 -5.88 17.57 1.30
N GLY A 127 -6.41 18.37 0.38
CA GLY A 127 -5.89 18.47 -0.97
C GLY A 127 -5.86 17.11 -1.70
N PRO A 128 -4.69 16.69 -2.24
CA PRO A 128 -4.55 15.42 -2.96
C PRO A 128 -4.96 14.17 -2.15
N VAL A 129 -4.56 14.08 -0.87
CA VAL A 129 -4.86 12.93 -0.01
C VAL A 129 -6.37 12.76 0.16
N GLN A 130 -7.08 13.85 0.47
CA GLN A 130 -8.53 13.84 0.64
C GLN A 130 -9.27 13.42 -0.63
N LYS A 131 -8.79 13.87 -1.80
CA LYS A 131 -9.38 13.51 -3.10
C LYS A 131 -9.22 12.02 -3.40
N ILE A 132 -8.01 11.49 -3.21
CA ILE A 132 -7.73 10.06 -3.44
C ILE A 132 -8.56 9.21 -2.48
N LEU A 133 -8.64 9.58 -1.20
CA LEU A 133 -9.46 8.89 -0.21
C LEU A 133 -10.96 8.90 -0.60
N GLY A 134 -11.46 10.04 -1.08
CA GLY A 134 -12.83 10.18 -1.56
C GLY A 134 -13.13 9.27 -2.75
N ASP A 135 -12.23 9.23 -3.73
CA ASP A 135 -12.37 8.39 -4.92
C ASP A 135 -12.32 6.90 -4.56
N LEU A 136 -11.37 6.48 -3.71
CA LEU A 136 -11.24 5.10 -3.23
C LEU A 136 -12.51 4.59 -2.53
N LYS A 137 -13.13 5.42 -1.69
CA LYS A 137 -14.36 5.05 -0.97
C LYS A 137 -15.54 4.74 -1.89
N ASN A 138 -15.53 5.27 -3.12
CA ASN A 138 -16.57 5.02 -4.12
C ASN A 138 -16.27 3.82 -5.01
N MET A 139 -15.08 3.20 -4.90
CA MET A 139 -14.72 2.01 -5.67
C MET A 139 -15.26 0.75 -5.01
N GLU A 140 -15.45 -0.29 -5.82
CA GLU A 140 -15.75 -1.64 -5.33
C GLU A 140 -14.61 -2.18 -4.44
N PHE A 141 -14.95 -3.00 -3.45
CA PHE A 141 -13.99 -3.51 -2.47
C PHE A 141 -12.76 -4.20 -3.11
N GLN A 142 -12.96 -4.98 -4.17
CA GLN A 142 -11.85 -5.65 -4.87
C GLN A 142 -10.89 -4.67 -5.56
N SER A 143 -11.40 -3.53 -6.04
CA SER A 143 -10.57 -2.46 -6.61
C SER A 143 -9.80 -1.72 -5.52
N GLN A 144 -10.40 -1.48 -4.36
CA GLN A 144 -9.70 -0.91 -3.20
C GLN A 144 -8.53 -1.80 -2.74
N ILE A 145 -8.76 -3.12 -2.63
CA ILE A 145 -7.71 -4.08 -2.27
C ILE A 145 -6.62 -4.16 -3.35
N SER A 146 -6.98 -4.12 -4.63
CA SER A 146 -6.01 -4.12 -5.73
C SER A 146 -5.13 -2.87 -5.69
N PHE A 147 -5.73 -1.69 -5.46
CA PHE A 147 -5.01 -0.44 -5.28
C PHE A 147 -4.04 -0.51 -4.10
N LEU A 148 -4.49 -0.99 -2.94
CA LEU A 148 -3.65 -1.11 -1.74
C LEU A 148 -2.47 -2.06 -1.94
N ARG A 149 -2.70 -3.18 -2.63
CA ARG A 149 -1.65 -4.14 -2.95
C ARG A 149 -0.60 -3.51 -3.85
N GLU A 150 -1.02 -2.82 -4.90
CA GLU A 150 -0.11 -2.10 -5.80
C GLU A 150 0.61 -0.94 -5.09
N ALA A 151 -0.08 -0.21 -4.21
CA ALA A 151 0.54 0.84 -3.41
C ALA A 151 1.65 0.29 -2.49
N ALA A 152 1.44 -0.90 -1.92
CA ALA A 152 2.41 -1.58 -1.07
C ALA A 152 3.64 -2.09 -1.86
N THR A 153 3.48 -2.53 -3.11
CA THR A 153 4.59 -3.05 -3.93
C THR A 153 5.53 -1.97 -4.44
N GLN A 154 5.09 -0.71 -4.51
CA GLN A 154 5.93 0.42 -4.92
C GLN A 154 6.91 0.90 -3.83
N MET A 155 6.90 0.26 -2.66
CA MET A 155 7.72 0.63 -1.52
C MET A 155 8.77 -0.44 -1.20
N GLY A 156 9.70 -0.08 -0.33
CA GLY A 156 10.84 -0.90 0.03
C GLY A 156 11.91 -0.97 -1.05
N TYR A 157 13.11 -1.24 -0.59
CA TYR A 157 14.26 -1.46 -1.43
C TYR A 157 14.40 -2.96 -1.70
N SER A 158 14.46 -3.36 -2.98
CA SER A 158 14.77 -4.74 -3.34
C SER A 158 15.79 -4.75 -4.46
N THR A 159 16.76 -5.67 -4.37
CA THR A 159 17.69 -5.97 -5.47
C THR A 159 17.15 -7.06 -6.39
N VAL A 160 16.03 -7.69 -6.02
CA VAL A 160 15.30 -8.62 -6.87
C VAL A 160 14.33 -7.78 -7.69
N THR A 161 14.48 -7.79 -9.01
CA THR A 161 13.59 -7.07 -9.91
C THR A 161 12.16 -7.55 -9.67
N ALA A 162 11.25 -6.64 -9.31
CA ALA A 162 9.83 -6.96 -9.26
C ALA A 162 9.40 -7.56 -10.61
N PRO A 163 8.53 -8.58 -10.64
CA PRO A 163 7.94 -8.99 -11.90
C PRO A 163 7.31 -7.77 -12.58
N PRO A 164 7.44 -7.64 -13.92
CA PRO A 164 6.96 -6.47 -14.64
C PRO A 164 5.50 -6.18 -14.26
N THR A 165 5.20 -4.90 -14.06
CA THR A 165 3.84 -4.46 -13.76
C THR A 165 2.91 -4.86 -14.91
N GLN A 166 1.62 -5.05 -14.64
CA GLN A 166 0.68 -5.47 -15.70
C GLN A 166 0.65 -4.51 -16.90
N ALA A 167 1.02 -3.24 -16.69
CA ALA A 167 1.20 -2.22 -17.71
C ALA A 167 2.33 -2.56 -18.72
N GLU A 168 3.35 -3.32 -18.31
CA GLU A 168 4.48 -3.72 -19.15
C GLU A 168 4.21 -5.03 -19.91
N THR A 169 3.35 -5.91 -19.38
CA THR A 169 2.98 -7.17 -20.05
C THR A 169 2.00 -7.01 -21.22
N GLY A 170 1.45 -5.81 -21.44
CA GLY A 170 0.53 -5.51 -22.54
C GLY A 170 1.20 -5.19 -23.90
N LYS A 171 2.54 -5.19 -23.98
CA LYS A 171 3.29 -4.86 -25.20
C LYS A 171 4.23 -5.98 -25.66
N THR A 172 3.77 -7.22 -25.67
CA THR A 172 4.41 -8.21 -26.54
C THR A 172 3.91 -7.99 -27.96
N ASP A 173 4.71 -7.28 -28.76
CA ASP A 173 4.63 -7.31 -30.21
C ASP A 173 4.56 -8.78 -30.64
N SER A 174 3.40 -9.17 -31.15
CA SER A 174 3.23 -10.48 -31.78
C SER A 174 4.07 -10.48 -33.05
N LEU A 175 5.14 -11.26 -33.03
CA LEU A 175 5.81 -11.74 -34.25
C LEU A 175 4.92 -12.75 -34.98
#